data_AF-A0A0F9UGC1-F1
#
_entry.id   AF-A0A0F9UGC1-F1
#
_cell.length_a   1.000
_cell.length_b   1.000
_cell.length_c   1.000
_cell.angle_alpha   90.00
_cell.angle_beta   90.00
_cell.angle_gamma   90.00
#
_symmetry.space_group_name_H-M   'P 1'
#
loop_
_entity.id
_entity.type
_entity.pdbx_description
1 polymer ?
#
loop_
_entity_poly.entity_id
_entity_poly.type
_entity_poly.pdbx_seq_one_letter_code
_entity_poly.pdbx_strand_id
1 'polypeptide(L)'
;MTTLKQKPLSEKYIRTIDFYFENGFNKQEAMLSAGWAEVTAKTDTTRFFTREDVKGEIARRQAKLAKKHELTTDWIITRLMRIANASESLAKFKRVSEDGMLYWDFADATPEDLKVISGLMTESYQDGRGKEAKIIKKFKIKERDEKGALDSLARIKGMFDDKMTVAGELSLVERLQRGRKRANKGE
;
A
#
# COMPACT_ATOMS: atom_id res chain seq x y z
N MET A 1 -15.09 -38.47 -5.95
CA MET A 1 -15.91 -37.47 -5.24
C MET A 1 -16.30 -36.40 -6.24
N THR A 2 -17.57 -36.37 -6.65
CA THR A 2 -18.10 -35.44 -7.64
C THR A 2 -18.22 -34.05 -7.02
N THR A 3 -17.39 -33.10 -7.45
CA THR A 3 -17.47 -31.70 -7.02
C THR A 3 -18.74 -31.08 -7.62
N LEU A 4 -19.85 -31.09 -6.87
CA LEU A 4 -21.06 -30.38 -7.27
C LEU A 4 -20.74 -28.89 -7.38
N LYS A 5 -20.81 -28.33 -8.60
CA LYS A 5 -20.73 -26.88 -8.83
C LYS A 5 -21.78 -26.20 -7.94
N GLN A 6 -21.35 -25.41 -6.97
CA GLN A 6 -22.27 -24.64 -6.14
C GLN A 6 -23.09 -23.69 -7.03
N LYS A 7 -24.42 -23.73 -6.88
CA LYS A 7 -25.35 -22.84 -7.59
C LYS A 7 -25.02 -21.38 -7.21
N PRO A 8 -25.00 -20.44 -8.18
CA PRO A 8 -24.75 -19.04 -7.87
C PRO A 8 -25.81 -18.50 -6.90
N LEU A 9 -25.37 -17.67 -5.95
CA LEU A 9 -26.26 -17.02 -4.98
C LEU A 9 -27.29 -16.15 -5.71
N SER A 10 -28.50 -16.08 -5.17
CA SER A 10 -29.53 -15.20 -5.72
C SER A 10 -29.15 -13.72 -5.59
N GLU A 11 -29.65 -12.89 -6.50
CA GLU A 11 -29.39 -11.45 -6.51
C GLU A 11 -29.80 -10.77 -5.19
N LYS A 12 -30.94 -11.16 -4.61
CA LYS A 12 -31.38 -10.65 -3.31
C LYS A 12 -30.38 -10.99 -2.18
N TYR A 13 -29.77 -12.17 -2.24
CA TYR A 13 -28.80 -12.61 -1.24
C TYR A 13 -27.48 -11.85 -1.40
N ILE A 14 -27.03 -11.66 -2.64
CA ILE A 14 -25.88 -10.82 -2.94
C ILE A 14 -26.09 -9.40 -2.41
N ARG A 15 -27.23 -8.78 -2.72
CA ARG A 15 -27.57 -7.44 -2.23
C ARG A 15 -27.62 -7.33 -0.70
N THR A 16 -28.10 -8.38 -0.03
CA THR A 16 -28.08 -8.46 1.44
C THR A 16 -26.65 -8.52 1.97
N ILE A 17 -25.79 -9.31 1.34
CA ILE A 17 -24.37 -9.37 1.69
C ILE A 17 -23.67 -8.04 1.40
N ASP A 18 -24.01 -7.36 0.30
CA ASP A 18 -23.47 -6.03 -0.03
C ASP A 18 -23.76 -5.03 1.10
N PHE A 19 -25.03 -4.86 1.48
CA PHE A 19 -25.40 -3.98 2.59
C PHE A 19 -24.77 -4.41 3.92
N TYR A 20 -24.58 -5.71 4.15
CA TYR A 20 -23.90 -6.21 5.34
C TYR A 20 -22.44 -5.73 5.44
N PHE A 21 -21.72 -5.61 4.32
CA PHE A 21 -20.37 -5.03 4.33
C PHE A 21 -20.42 -3.49 4.41
N GLU A 22 -21.39 -2.84 3.77
CA GLU A 22 -21.51 -1.37 3.75
C GLU A 22 -21.90 -0.77 5.10
N ASN A 23 -22.76 -1.46 5.86
CA ASN A 23 -23.31 -0.96 7.12
C ASN A 23 -22.50 -1.37 8.36
N GLY A 24 -21.28 -1.89 8.19
CA GLY A 24 -20.42 -2.29 9.31
C GLY A 24 -20.85 -3.61 9.98
N PHE A 25 -21.36 -4.57 9.20
CA PHE A 25 -21.71 -5.91 9.65
C PHE A 25 -22.96 -5.99 10.53
N ASN A 26 -23.93 -5.10 10.31
CA ASN A 26 -25.25 -5.19 10.91
C ASN A 26 -26.17 -6.07 10.05
N LYS A 27 -26.43 -7.29 10.53
CA LYS A 27 -27.18 -8.33 9.82
C LYS A 27 -28.65 -7.97 9.57
N GLN A 28 -29.33 -7.46 10.60
CA GLN A 28 -30.75 -7.12 10.50
C GLN A 28 -30.95 -5.92 9.58
N GLU A 29 -30.15 -4.87 9.76
CA GLU A 29 -30.21 -3.68 8.90
C GLU A 29 -29.93 -4.05 7.44
N ALA A 30 -28.96 -4.92 7.18
CA ALA A 30 -28.64 -5.37 5.83
C ALA A 30 -29.81 -6.08 5.13
N MET A 31 -30.58 -6.88 5.88
CA MET A 31 -31.80 -7.51 5.37
C MET A 31 -32.90 -6.48 5.12
N LEU A 32 -33.07 -5.50 5.99
CA LEU A 32 -34.05 -4.41 5.75
C LEU A 32 -33.69 -3.62 4.50
N SER A 33 -32.43 -3.18 4.36
CA SER A 33 -31.94 -2.43 3.20
C SER A 33 -32.04 -3.24 1.89
N ALA A 34 -31.90 -4.57 1.96
CA ALA A 34 -32.08 -5.47 0.82
C ALA A 34 -33.55 -5.79 0.49
N GLY A 35 -34.53 -5.18 1.17
CA GLY A 35 -35.95 -5.34 0.89
C GLY A 35 -36.53 -6.66 1.41
N TRP A 36 -36.05 -7.16 2.54
CA TRP A 36 -36.73 -8.21 3.29
C TRP A 36 -37.86 -7.60 4.15
N ALA A 37 -38.93 -8.37 4.37
CA ALA A 37 -39.99 -7.94 5.28
C ALA A 37 -39.42 -7.79 6.71
N GLU A 38 -39.93 -6.81 7.46
CA GLU A 38 -39.39 -6.48 8.79
C GLU A 38 -39.42 -7.67 9.75
N VAL A 39 -40.53 -8.43 9.74
CA VAL A 39 -40.68 -9.64 10.56
C VAL A 39 -39.60 -10.66 10.18
N THR A 40 -39.35 -10.88 8.89
CA THR A 40 -38.32 -11.80 8.41
C THR A 40 -36.91 -11.34 8.79
N ALA A 41 -36.61 -10.05 8.68
CA ALA A 41 -35.33 -9.47 9.10
C ALA A 41 -35.11 -9.51 10.62
N LYS A 42 -36.16 -9.71 11.42
CA LYS A 42 -36.05 -9.93 12.87
C LYS A 42 -35.88 -11.41 13.21
N THR A 43 -36.65 -12.30 12.58
CA THR A 43 -36.73 -13.72 12.97
C THR A 43 -35.75 -14.63 12.24
N ASP A 44 -35.49 -14.38 10.95
CA ASP A 44 -34.76 -15.30 10.07
C ASP A 44 -33.29 -14.93 9.86
N THR A 45 -32.81 -13.86 10.50
CA THR A 45 -31.45 -13.34 10.34
C THR A 45 -30.39 -14.40 10.59
N THR A 46 -30.48 -15.10 11.73
CA THR A 46 -29.54 -16.19 12.03
C THR A 46 -29.61 -17.28 10.98
N ARG A 47 -30.81 -17.69 10.55
CA ARG A 47 -30.98 -18.72 9.52
C ARG A 47 -30.33 -18.31 8.21
N PHE A 48 -30.52 -17.07 7.76
CA PHE A 48 -29.94 -16.57 6.51
C PHE A 48 -28.40 -16.54 6.56
N PHE A 49 -27.81 -15.91 7.57
CA PHE A 49 -26.36 -15.76 7.70
C PHE A 49 -25.63 -17.05 8.10
N THR A 50 -26.35 -18.10 8.49
CA THR A 50 -25.74 -19.41 8.82
C THR A 50 -25.73 -20.39 7.66
N ARG A 51 -26.44 -20.09 6.56
CA ARG A 51 -26.40 -20.91 5.34
C ARG A 51 -24.98 -21.01 4.79
N GLU A 52 -24.62 -22.19 4.31
CA GLU A 52 -23.25 -22.48 3.85
C GLU A 52 -22.83 -21.65 2.63
N ASP A 53 -23.77 -21.41 1.70
CA ASP A 53 -23.56 -20.57 0.52
C ASP A 53 -23.28 -19.09 0.89
N VAL A 54 -24.06 -18.54 1.83
CA VAL A 54 -23.90 -17.17 2.33
C VAL A 54 -22.62 -17.04 3.16
N LYS A 55 -22.33 -17.99 4.04
CA LYS A 55 -21.08 -18.04 4.81
C LYS A 55 -19.85 -18.08 3.90
N GLY A 56 -19.86 -18.96 2.90
CA GLY A 56 -18.78 -19.08 1.94
C GLY A 56 -18.50 -17.77 1.20
N GLU A 57 -19.55 -17.07 0.76
CA GLU A 57 -19.40 -15.78 0.07
C GLU A 57 -18.89 -14.67 1.00
N ILE A 58 -19.39 -14.59 2.24
CA ILE A 58 -18.90 -13.64 3.25
C ILE A 58 -17.42 -13.91 3.54
N ALA A 59 -17.04 -15.17 3.78
CA ALA A 59 -15.67 -15.56 4.05
C ALA A 59 -14.74 -15.22 2.88
N ARG A 60 -15.17 -15.51 1.64
CA ARG A 60 -14.43 -15.14 0.42
C ARG A 60 -14.20 -13.63 0.31
N ARG A 61 -15.23 -12.82 0.59
CA ARG A 61 -15.15 -11.36 0.57
C ARG A 61 -14.27 -10.82 1.70
N GLN A 62 -14.39 -11.36 2.91
CA GLN A 62 -13.52 -11.04 4.03
C GLN A 62 -12.06 -11.35 3.73
N ALA A 63 -11.76 -12.52 3.15
CA ALA A 63 -10.40 -12.86 2.73
C ALA A 63 -9.87 -11.92 1.64
N LYS A 64 -10.71 -11.51 0.68
CA LYS A 64 -10.35 -10.53 -0.34
C LYS A 64 -10.08 -9.14 0.26
N LEU A 65 -10.90 -8.69 1.21
CA LEU A 65 -10.70 -7.44 1.93
C LEU A 65 -9.43 -7.49 2.77
N ALA A 66 -9.24 -8.57 3.54
CA ALA A 66 -8.04 -8.80 4.33
C ALA A 66 -6.80 -8.69 3.45
N LYS A 67 -6.76 -9.40 2.31
CA LYS A 67 -5.67 -9.33 1.33
C LYS A 67 -5.48 -7.93 0.73
N LYS A 68 -6.57 -7.21 0.44
CA LYS A 68 -6.50 -5.84 -0.11
C LYS A 68 -5.92 -4.85 0.91
N HIS A 69 -6.23 -5.05 2.19
CA HIS A 69 -5.79 -4.21 3.29
C HIS A 69 -4.56 -4.78 4.02
N GLU A 70 -3.99 -5.88 3.53
CA GLU A 70 -2.84 -6.53 4.12
C GLU A 70 -1.60 -5.69 3.86
N LEU A 71 -1.09 -5.04 4.90
CA LEU A 71 0.18 -4.35 4.87
C LEU A 71 1.24 -5.23 5.55
N THR A 72 1.70 -6.26 4.85
CA THR A 72 2.76 -7.13 5.36
C THR A 72 4.13 -6.49 5.22
N THR A 73 5.08 -6.92 6.07
CA THR A 73 6.49 -6.52 5.95
C THR A 73 7.06 -6.87 4.57
N ASP A 74 6.72 -8.05 4.04
CA ASP A 74 7.16 -8.48 2.71
C ASP A 74 6.60 -7.59 1.58
N TRP A 75 5.33 -7.17 1.69
CA TRP A 75 4.72 -6.23 0.76
C TRP A 75 5.45 -4.88 0.75
N ILE A 76 5.79 -4.36 1.94
CA ILE A 76 6.56 -3.12 2.09
C ILE A 76 7.95 -3.27 1.50
N ILE A 77 8.69 -4.31 1.89
CA ILE A 77 10.06 -4.57 1.43
C ILE A 77 10.09 -4.72 -0.09
N THR A 78 9.21 -5.52 -0.67
CA THR A 78 9.12 -5.72 -2.12
C THR A 78 8.88 -4.40 -2.85
N ARG A 79 8.04 -3.51 -2.30
CA ARG A 79 7.79 -2.22 -2.92
C ARG A 79 8.96 -1.25 -2.77
N LEU A 80 9.61 -1.23 -1.62
CA LEU A 80 10.82 -0.42 -1.39
C LEU A 80 11.98 -0.88 -2.29
N MET A 81 12.20 -2.19 -2.45
CA MET A 81 13.23 -2.72 -3.35
C MET A 81 13.02 -2.27 -4.80
N ARG A 82 11.76 -2.25 -5.29
CA ARG A 82 11.47 -1.74 -6.64
C ARG A 82 11.80 -0.25 -6.80
N ILE A 83 11.63 0.54 -5.74
CA ILE A 83 12.00 1.97 -5.74
C ILE A 83 13.52 2.13 -5.64
N ALA A 84 14.17 1.30 -4.82
CA ALA A 84 15.62 1.26 -4.66
C ALA A 84 16.36 0.86 -5.96
N ASN A 85 15.70 0.10 -6.85
CA ASN A 85 16.27 -0.31 -8.14
C ASN A 85 15.77 0.56 -9.31
N ALA A 86 15.24 1.75 -9.03
CA ALA A 86 14.58 2.59 -10.02
C ALA A 86 15.53 3.05 -11.14
N SER A 87 16.69 3.59 -10.77
CA SER A 87 17.67 4.11 -11.72
C SER A 87 18.23 3.03 -12.64
N GLU A 88 18.55 1.85 -12.08
CA GLU A 88 19.01 0.67 -12.82
C GLU A 88 17.95 0.18 -13.82
N SER A 89 16.69 0.08 -13.37
CA SER A 89 15.57 -0.35 -14.21
C SER A 89 15.35 0.58 -15.40
N LEU A 90 15.55 1.90 -15.20
CA LEU A 90 15.38 2.91 -16.23
C LEU A 90 16.59 3.04 -17.15
N ALA A 91 17.79 2.65 -16.71
CA ALA A 91 19.03 2.79 -17.48
C ALA A 91 18.94 2.12 -18.87
N LYS A 92 18.20 1.02 -19.00
CA LYS A 92 17.97 0.32 -20.28
C LYS A 92 17.25 1.16 -21.35
N PHE A 93 16.63 2.27 -20.97
CA PHE A 93 15.94 3.20 -21.88
C PHE A 93 16.79 4.42 -22.26
N LYS A 94 18.01 4.55 -21.72
CA LYS A 94 18.94 5.61 -22.10
C LYS A 94 19.54 5.27 -23.46
N ARG A 95 19.57 6.25 -24.37
CA ARG A 95 20.17 6.15 -25.70
C ARG A 95 21.05 7.37 -25.96
N VAL A 96 22.12 7.15 -26.70
CA VAL A 96 23.00 8.22 -27.18
C VAL A 96 22.83 8.28 -28.69
N SER A 97 22.43 9.43 -29.22
CA SER A 97 22.31 9.64 -30.66
C SER A 97 23.69 9.80 -31.30
N GLU A 98 23.75 9.76 -32.63
CA GLU A 98 24.99 9.87 -33.40
C GLU A 98 25.78 11.17 -33.15
N ASP A 99 25.07 12.24 -32.76
CA ASP A 99 25.63 13.55 -32.37
C ASP A 99 26.08 13.60 -30.90
N GLY A 100 26.02 12.48 -30.16
CA GLY A 100 26.44 12.37 -28.77
C GLY A 100 25.41 12.85 -27.74
N MET A 101 24.18 13.19 -28.16
CA MET A 101 23.14 13.64 -27.23
C MET A 101 22.47 12.46 -26.51
N LEU A 102 22.31 12.58 -25.18
CA LEU A 102 21.56 11.61 -24.38
C LEU A 102 20.06 11.86 -24.49
N TYR A 103 19.29 10.84 -24.84
CA TYR A 103 17.84 10.87 -24.85
C TYR A 103 17.25 9.58 -24.26
N TRP A 104 15.95 9.62 -23.98
CA TRP A 104 15.20 8.50 -23.45
C TRP A 104 14.33 7.87 -24.55
N ASP A 105 14.38 6.55 -24.66
CA ASP A 105 13.56 5.77 -25.58
C ASP A 105 12.73 4.73 -24.80
N PHE A 106 11.42 4.92 -24.77
CA PHE A 106 10.46 4.05 -24.07
C PHE A 106 9.60 3.23 -25.03
N ALA A 107 10.00 3.06 -26.29
CA ALA A 107 9.21 2.29 -27.26
C ALA A 107 8.81 0.90 -26.75
N ASP A 108 9.71 0.23 -26.03
CA ASP A 108 9.52 -1.12 -25.47
C ASP A 108 9.21 -1.12 -23.96
N ALA A 109 8.77 0.02 -23.39
CA ALA A 109 8.52 0.10 -21.96
C ALA A 109 7.26 -0.67 -21.55
N THR A 110 7.41 -1.57 -20.58
CA THR A 110 6.27 -2.28 -19.99
C THR A 110 5.51 -1.38 -19.00
N PRO A 111 4.24 -1.69 -18.68
CA PRO A 111 3.53 -0.97 -17.63
C PRO A 111 4.23 -1.00 -16.25
N GLU A 112 5.06 -2.01 -15.97
CA GLU A 112 5.85 -2.05 -14.73
C GLU A 112 7.04 -1.07 -14.78
N ASP A 113 7.71 -0.95 -15.92
CA ASP A 113 8.81 0.01 -16.11
C ASP A 113 8.33 1.45 -15.91
N LEU A 114 7.15 1.78 -16.44
CA LEU A 114 6.58 3.12 -16.33
C LEU A 114 6.16 3.50 -14.90
N LYS A 115 5.87 2.52 -14.02
CA LYS A 115 5.50 2.79 -12.62
C LYS A 115 6.63 3.41 -11.80
N VAL A 116 7.88 3.21 -12.25
CA VAL A 116 9.08 3.72 -11.60
C VAL A 116 9.25 5.22 -11.84
N ILE A 117 8.69 5.76 -12.93
CA ILE A 117 8.74 7.18 -13.25
C ILE A 117 7.81 7.95 -12.30
N SER A 118 8.33 8.95 -11.59
CA SER A 118 7.55 9.80 -10.67
C SER A 118 7.05 11.09 -11.34
N GLY A 119 7.68 11.50 -12.44
CA GLY A 119 7.27 12.65 -13.24
C GLY A 119 7.97 12.68 -14.58
N LEU A 120 7.27 13.18 -15.59
CA LEU A 120 7.78 13.39 -16.94
C LEU A 120 7.53 14.84 -17.33
N MET A 121 8.59 15.56 -17.66
CA MET A 121 8.51 16.90 -18.22
C MET A 121 9.08 16.86 -19.64
N THR A 122 8.30 17.37 -20.59
CA THR A 122 8.71 17.50 -21.99
C THR A 122 8.86 18.97 -22.31
N GLU A 123 10.05 19.35 -22.75
CA GLU A 123 10.32 20.70 -23.21
C GLU A 123 10.68 20.64 -24.70
N SER A 124 10.00 21.43 -25.52
CA SER A 124 10.29 21.54 -26.95
C SER A 124 10.81 22.94 -27.27
N TYR A 125 12.00 23.02 -27.83
CA TYR A 125 12.60 24.27 -28.25
C TYR A 125 12.93 24.22 -29.73
N GLN A 126 12.67 25.32 -30.43
CA GLN A 126 13.06 25.48 -31.81
C GLN A 126 14.47 26.06 -31.84
N ASP A 127 15.43 25.28 -32.32
CA ASP A 127 16.82 25.69 -32.48
C ASP A 127 17.06 26.08 -33.95
N GLY A 128 17.46 27.33 -34.19
CA GLY A 128 17.68 27.90 -35.53
C GLY A 128 16.61 28.90 -36.02
N ARG A 129 16.84 29.50 -37.19
CA ARG A 129 15.93 30.44 -37.87
C ARG A 129 15.69 29.99 -39.32
N GLY A 130 14.48 30.17 -39.84
CA GLY A 130 14.13 29.83 -41.22
C GLY A 130 13.85 28.34 -41.44
N LYS A 131 14.04 27.84 -42.68
CA LYS A 131 13.71 26.46 -43.10
C LYS A 131 14.56 25.36 -42.42
N GLU A 132 15.63 25.72 -41.72
CA GLU A 132 16.53 24.78 -41.03
C GLU A 132 16.26 24.67 -39.52
N ALA A 133 15.21 25.31 -39.02
CA ALA A 133 14.90 25.28 -37.60
C ALA A 133 14.53 23.86 -37.14
N LYS A 134 15.33 23.30 -36.22
CA LYS A 134 15.13 21.97 -35.65
C LYS A 134 14.31 22.06 -34.37
N ILE A 135 13.24 21.28 -34.28
CA ILE A 135 12.49 21.14 -33.02
C ILE A 135 13.22 20.10 -32.17
N ILE A 136 13.90 20.54 -31.12
CA ILE A 136 14.55 19.67 -30.15
C ILE A 136 13.56 19.41 -29.02
N LYS A 137 13.24 18.14 -28.78
CA LYS A 137 12.44 17.69 -27.64
C LYS A 137 13.36 17.15 -26.55
N LYS A 138 13.43 17.83 -25.41
CA LYS A 138 14.11 17.36 -24.21
C LYS A 138 13.11 16.70 -23.26
N PHE A 139 13.46 15.50 -22.80
CA PHE A 139 12.72 14.80 -21.76
C PHE A 139 13.48 14.88 -20.45
N LYS A 140 12.85 15.44 -19.42
CA LYS A 140 13.35 15.39 -18.05
C LYS A 140 12.49 14.41 -17.27
N ILE A 141 13.13 13.36 -16.77
CA ILE A 141 12.48 12.30 -16.00
C ILE A 141 12.84 12.50 -14.56
N LYS A 142 11.82 12.50 -13.70
CA LYS A 142 12.01 12.44 -12.26
C LYS A 142 11.83 11.00 -11.82
N GLU A 143 12.92 10.41 -11.36
CA GLU A 143 12.92 9.08 -10.74
C GLU A 143 12.29 9.16 -9.35
N ARG A 144 11.82 8.03 -8.80
CA ARG A 144 11.36 8.00 -7.40
C ARG A 144 12.55 8.17 -6.44
N ASP A 145 12.28 8.48 -5.19
CA ASP A 145 13.32 8.67 -4.16
C ASP A 145 13.99 7.32 -3.80
N GLU A 146 15.00 6.97 -4.60
CA GLU A 146 15.80 5.75 -4.47
C GLU A 146 16.54 5.70 -3.13
N LYS A 147 17.15 6.83 -2.74
CA LYS A 147 17.88 6.96 -1.48
C LYS A 147 16.96 6.72 -0.29
N GLY A 148 15.80 7.38 -0.25
CA GLY A 148 14.83 7.19 0.83
C GLY A 148 14.35 5.74 0.96
N ALA A 149 14.23 5.03 -0.16
CA ALA A 149 13.90 3.60 -0.16
C ALA A 149 15.04 2.74 0.39
N LEU A 150 16.29 2.99 -0.02
CA LEU A 150 17.47 2.31 0.51
C LEU A 150 17.66 2.56 2.00
N ASP A 151 17.51 3.80 2.46
CA ASP A 151 17.57 4.17 3.88
C ASP A 151 16.52 3.40 4.69
N SER A 152 15.28 3.33 4.18
CA SER A 152 14.20 2.58 4.82
C SER A 152 14.49 1.07 4.89
N LEU A 153 15.02 0.48 3.81
CA LEU A 153 15.43 -0.93 3.77
C LEU A 153 16.56 -1.22 4.75
N ALA A 154 17.56 -0.34 4.82
CA ALA A 154 18.68 -0.47 5.75
C ALA A 154 18.22 -0.34 7.22
N ARG A 155 17.25 0.52 7.53
CA ARG A 155 16.60 0.56 8.86
C ARG A 155 15.86 -0.72 9.18
N ILE A 156 15.08 -1.25 8.22
CA ILE A 156 14.39 -2.55 8.37
C ILE A 156 15.40 -3.68 8.62
N LYS A 157 16.58 -3.62 8.01
CA LYS A 157 17.67 -4.59 8.22
C LYS A 157 18.50 -4.35 9.48
N GLY A 158 18.18 -3.32 10.27
CA GLY A 158 18.89 -3.00 11.51
C GLY A 158 20.30 -2.45 11.28
N MET A 159 20.58 -1.87 10.10
CA MET A 159 21.88 -1.26 9.80
C MET A 159 22.06 0.10 10.48
N PHE A 160 20.97 0.71 10.95
CA PHE A 160 20.99 1.94 11.73
C PHE A 160 20.77 1.64 13.21
N ASP A 161 21.58 2.23 14.07
CA ASP A 161 21.36 2.24 15.52
C ASP A 161 20.60 3.51 15.92
N ASP A 162 19.30 3.50 15.67
CA ASP A 162 18.41 4.65 15.97
C ASP A 162 17.99 4.72 17.45
N LYS A 163 18.56 3.87 18.31
CA LYS A 163 18.20 3.82 19.74
C LYS A 163 18.89 4.97 20.47
N MET A 164 18.16 6.05 20.70
CA MET A 164 18.51 7.02 21.73
C MET A 164 18.29 6.38 23.10
N THR A 165 19.33 5.83 23.72
CA THR A 165 19.33 5.52 25.16
C THR A 165 19.25 6.82 25.94
N VAL A 166 18.04 7.19 26.37
CA VAL A 166 17.87 8.29 27.33
C VAL A 166 18.43 7.82 28.67
N ALA A 167 19.59 8.36 29.05
CA ALA A 167 20.26 8.11 30.33
C ALA A 167 19.49 8.69 31.55
N GLY A 168 18.17 8.51 31.59
CA GLY A 168 17.28 9.03 32.63
C GLY A 168 17.08 8.08 33.82
N GLU A 169 17.22 6.77 33.63
CA GLU A 169 16.97 5.79 34.70
C GLU A 169 18.04 5.81 35.80
N LEU A 170 19.31 6.05 35.43
CA LEU A 170 20.40 6.21 36.40
C LEU A 170 20.14 7.43 37.33
N SER A 171 19.61 8.52 36.77
CA SER A 171 19.27 9.75 37.53
C SER A 171 18.14 9.53 38.53
N LEU A 172 17.10 8.76 38.17
CA LEU A 172 15.95 8.54 39.04
C LEU A 172 16.33 7.68 40.26
N VAL A 173 17.06 6.59 40.04
CA VAL A 173 17.53 5.71 41.12
C VAL A 173 18.47 6.46 42.06
N GLU A 174 19.42 7.23 41.53
CA GLU A 174 20.31 8.07 42.33
C GLU A 174 19.57 9.16 43.12
N ARG A 175 18.53 9.78 42.53
CA ARG A 175 17.70 10.79 43.20
C ARG A 175 16.88 10.18 44.32
N LEU A 176 16.28 9.00 44.11
CA LEU A 176 15.53 8.26 45.11
C LEU A 176 16.44 7.79 46.26
N GLN A 177 17.62 7.27 45.96
CA GLN A 177 18.62 6.89 46.97
C GLN A 177 19.12 8.10 47.77
N ARG A 178 19.37 9.24 47.12
CA ARG A 178 19.71 10.50 47.81
C ARG A 178 18.57 11.00 48.70
N GLY A 179 17.32 10.92 48.25
CA GLY A 179 16.15 11.26 49.06
C GLY A 179 16.02 10.38 50.30
N ARG A 180 16.16 9.06 50.13
CA ARG A 180 16.10 8.07 51.23
C ARG A 180 17.20 8.29 52.27
N LYS A 181 18.43 8.59 51.83
CA LYS A 181 19.56 8.91 52.74
C LYS A 181 19.35 10.20 53.54
N ARG A 182 18.58 11.16 53.03
CA ARG A 182 18.22 12.39 53.76
C ARG A 182 17.14 12.11 54.80
N ALA A 183 16.12 11.33 54.45
CA ALA A 183 15.06 10.93 55.39
C ALA A 183 15.61 10.13 56.59
N ASN A 184 16.57 9.23 56.36
CA ASN A 184 17.18 8.41 57.41
C ASN A 184 18.24 9.13 58.28
N LYS A 185 18.58 10.39 58.00
CA LYS A 185 19.54 11.19 58.80
C LYS A 185 18.87 12.28 59.64
N GLY A 186 17.54 12.29 59.69
CA GLY A 186 16.72 13.29 60.40
C GLY A 186 16.08 12.79 61.70
N GLU A 187 16.48 11.63 62.21
CA GLU A 187 16.26 11.18 63.59
C GLU A 187 17.58 11.27 64.37
#